data_AF-A0A418VZ81-F1
#
_entry.id   AF-A0A418VZ81-F1
#
_cell.length_a   1.000
_cell.length_b   1.000
_cell.length_c   1.000
_cell.angle_alpha   90.00
_cell.angle_beta   90.00
_cell.angle_gamma   90.00
#
_symmetry.space_group_name_H-M   'P 1'
#
loop_
_entity.id
_entity.type
_entity.pdbx_description
1 polymer ?
#
loop_
_entity_poly.entity_id
_entity_poly.type
_entity_poly.pdbx_seq_one_letter_code
_entity_poly.pdbx_strand_id
1 'polypeptide(L)' 'MDIGSATSSPSLVQPQATALSGLQDAQARVNDGAEQLAAGNLDPAVVLSISSAQVDFAANAKVFEATQENTKRLLDMFA' A
#
# COMPACT_ATOMS: atom_id res chain seq x y z
N MET A 1 -26.38 32.13 -3.94
CA MET A 1 -25.07 31.50 -3.68
C MET A 1 -25.36 30.21 -2.95
N ASP A 2 -25.57 29.13 -3.70
CA ASP A 2 -25.78 27.80 -3.14
C ASP A 2 -24.39 27.20 -2.91
N ILE A 3 -24.00 27.05 -1.64
CA ILE A 3 -22.76 26.38 -1.25
C ILE A 3 -23.03 24.90 -1.46
N GLY A 4 -22.72 24.42 -2.66
CA GLY A 4 -22.60 23.00 -2.95
C GLY A 4 -21.54 22.42 -2.03
N SER A 5 -21.99 21.85 -0.92
CA SER A 5 -21.19 21.07 -0.01
C SER A 5 -20.79 19.79 -0.72
N ALA A 6 -19.78 19.89 -1.59
CA ALA A 6 -18.94 18.78 -1.97
C ALA A 6 -18.16 18.37 -0.71
N THR A 7 -18.86 17.77 0.26
CA THR A 7 -18.23 16.93 1.27
C THR A 7 -17.84 15.64 0.56
N SER A 8 -16.82 15.73 -0.31
CA SER A 8 -15.92 14.62 -0.51
C SER A 8 -15.17 14.45 0.80
N SER A 9 -15.84 13.93 1.83
CA SER A 9 -15.14 13.35 2.96
C SER A 9 -14.20 12.33 2.32
N PRO A 10 -12.87 12.51 2.40
CA PRO A 10 -11.97 11.47 1.92
C PRO A 10 -12.32 10.26 2.77
N SER A 11 -12.95 9.26 2.17
CA SER A 11 -13.33 8.08 2.93
C SER A 11 -12.03 7.50 3.47
N LEU A 12 -11.90 7.37 4.80
CA LEU A 12 -10.72 6.75 5.40
C LEU A 12 -10.50 5.30 4.90
N VAL A 13 -11.53 4.74 4.27
CA VAL A 13 -11.59 3.45 3.58
C VAL A 13 -10.75 3.44 2.29
N GLN A 14 -10.66 4.55 1.56
CA GLN A 14 -9.97 4.61 0.26
C GLN A 14 -8.46 4.38 0.36
N PRO A 15 -7.72 5.03 1.27
CA PRO A 15 -6.29 4.78 1.45
C PRO A 15 -6.00 3.34 1.88
N GLN A 16 -6.87 2.74 2.70
CA GLN A 16 -6.73 1.38 3.20
C GLN A 16 -6.94 0.34 2.09
N ALA A 17 -7.98 0.52 1.27
CA ALA A 17 -8.26 -0.37 0.13
C ALA A 17 -7.12 -0.33 -0.90
N THR A 18 -6.62 0.86 -1.23
CA THR A 18 -5.50 1.03 -2.15
C THR A 18 -4.20 0.46 -1.57
N ALA A 19 -3.93 0.69 -0.29
CA ALA A 19 -2.76 0.10 0.38
C ALA A 19 -2.82 -1.43 0.40
N LEU A 20 -3.99 -2.02 0.65
CA LEU A 20 -4.18 -3.47 0.63
C LEU A 20 -3.95 -4.05 -0.77
N SER A 21 -4.47 -3.40 -1.81
CA SER A 21 -4.18 -3.78 -3.20
C SER A 21 -2.68 -3.72 -3.49
N GLY A 22 -2.02 -2.64 -3.09
CA GLY A 22 -0.57 -2.47 -3.27
C GLY A 22 0.27 -3.53 -2.55
N LEU A 23 -0.15 -3.98 -1.36
CA LEU A 23 0.50 -5.09 -0.65
C LEU A 23 0.36 -6.42 -1.41
N GLN A 24 -0.82 -6.70 -1.96
CA GLN A 24 -1.07 -7.92 -2.74
C GLN A 24 -0.26 -7.92 -4.05
N ASP A 25 -0.22 -6.79 -4.75
CA ASP A 25 0.55 -6.63 -5.98
C ASP A 25 2.05 -6.78 -5.73
N ALA A 26 2.56 -6.18 -4.65
CA ALA A 26 3.95 -6.32 -4.24
C ALA A 26 4.30 -7.79 -3.92
N GLN A 27 3.42 -8.50 -3.20
CA GLN A 27 3.62 -9.92 -2.90
C GLN A 27 3.65 -10.78 -4.18
N ALA A 28 2.76 -10.51 -5.14
CA ALA A 28 2.75 -11.22 -6.42
C ALA A 28 4.08 -11.03 -7.17
N ARG A 29 4.59 -9.79 -7.26
CA ARG A 29 5.88 -9.50 -7.91
C ARG A 29 7.07 -10.18 -7.23
N VAL A 30 7.07 -10.27 -5.91
CA VAL A 30 8.11 -11.00 -5.17
C VAL A 30 8.05 -12.50 -5.50
N ASN A 31 6.86 -13.08 -5.56
CA ASN A 31 6.70 -14.49 -5.94
C ASN A 31 7.16 -14.75 -7.38
N ASP A 32 6.71 -13.94 -8.34
CA ASP A 32 7.10 -14.05 -9.76
C ASP A 32 8.62 -13.90 -9.93
N GLY A 33 9.24 -12.96 -9.21
CA GLY A 33 10.68 -12.77 -9.23
C GLY A 33 11.43 -13.95 -8.59
N ALA A 34 10.92 -14.49 -7.48
CA ALA A 34 11.51 -15.65 -6.82
C ALA A 34 11.45 -16.90 -7.71
N GLU A 35 10.36 -17.12 -8.44
CA GLU A 35 10.24 -18.20 -9.42
C GLU A 35 11.25 -18.04 -10.56
N GLN A 36 11.45 -16.82 -11.05
CA GLN A 36 12.47 -16.54 -12.08
C GLN A 36 13.89 -16.80 -11.58
N LEU A 37 14.22 -16.38 -10.35
CA LEU A 37 15.51 -16.68 -9.73
C LEU A 37 15.72 -18.18 -9.54
N ALA A 38 14.68 -18.91 -9.10
CA ALA A 38 14.73 -20.36 -8.94
C ALA A 38 14.87 -21.10 -10.28
N ALA A 39 14.30 -20.55 -11.36
CA ALA A 39 14.49 -21.02 -12.73
C ALA A 39 15.89 -20.69 -13.31
N GLY A 40 16.74 -20.00 -12.55
CA GLY A 40 18.10 -19.62 -12.96
C GLY A 40 18.17 -18.35 -13.81
N ASN A 41 17.09 -17.58 -13.91
CA ASN A 41 17.12 -16.27 -14.56
C ASN A 41 17.74 -15.24 -13.61
N LEU A 42 19.03 -14.95 -13.80
CA LEU A 42 19.82 -14.02 -12.98
C LEU A 42 19.91 -12.62 -13.60
N ASP A 43 18.95 -12.22 -14.44
CA ASP A 43 18.89 -10.87 -14.98
C ASP A 43 18.80 -9.85 -13.81
N PRO A 44 19.71 -8.85 -13.74
CA PRO A 44 19.65 -7.78 -12.74
C PRO A 44 18.29 -7.07 -12.66
N ALA A 45 17.53 -7.01 -13.76
CA ALA A 45 16.18 -6.47 -13.78
C ALA A 45 15.21 -7.25 -12.86
N VAL A 46 15.37 -8.56 -12.73
CA VAL A 46 14.56 -9.41 -11.83
C VAL A 46 14.86 -9.09 -10.37
N VAL A 47 16.14 -8.99 -10.02
CA VAL A 47 16.57 -8.64 -8.65
C VAL A 47 16.09 -7.23 -8.26
N LEU A 48 16.20 -6.28 -9.19
CA LEU A 48 15.67 -4.92 -9.01
C LEU A 48 14.15 -4.92 -8.85
N SER A 49 13.43 -5.73 -9.63
CA SER A 49 11.97 -5.88 -9.54
C SER A 49 11.53 -6.43 -8.17
N ILE A 50 12.22 -7.43 -7.64
CA ILE A 50 11.94 -7.95 -6.29
C ILE A 50 12.21 -6.88 -5.24
N SER A 51 13.32 -6.15 -5.38
CA SER A 51 13.70 -5.11 -4.42
C SER A 51 12.73 -3.93 -4.44
N SER A 52 12.27 -3.50 -5.62
CA SER A 52 11.25 -2.46 -5.73
C SER A 52 9.91 -2.92 -5.17
N ALA A 53 9.51 -4.18 -5.40
CA ALA A 53 8.31 -4.75 -4.80
C ALA A 53 8.38 -4.77 -3.26
N GLN A 54 9.55 -5.06 -2.67
CA GLN A 54 9.73 -4.98 -1.22
C GLN A 54 9.58 -3.54 -0.68
N VAL A 55 10.09 -2.55 -1.42
CA VAL A 55 9.92 -1.12 -1.07
C VAL A 55 8.45 -0.73 -1.17
N ASP A 56 7.76 -1.14 -2.23
CA ASP A 56 6.32 -0.89 -2.43
C ASP A 56 5.51 -1.54 -1.29
N PHE A 57 5.84 -2.76 -0.87
CA PHE A 57 5.20 -3.41 0.27
C PHE A 57 5.38 -2.59 1.55
N ALA A 58 6.60 -2.16 1.86
CA ALA A 58 6.89 -1.37 3.06
C ALA A 58 6.17 -0.02 3.05
N ALA A 59 6.11 0.65 1.89
CA ALA A 59 5.39 1.90 1.73
C ALA A 59 3.88 1.72 1.99
N ASN A 60 3.26 0.71 1.39
CA ASN A 60 1.84 0.43 1.60
C ASN A 60 1.53 0.02 3.05
N ALA A 61 2.41 -0.74 3.70
CA ALA A 61 2.28 -1.09 5.12
C ALA A 61 2.28 0.16 6.01
N LYS A 62 3.14 1.15 5.71
CA LYS A 62 3.17 2.43 6.43
C LYS A 62 1.92 3.28 6.23
N VAL A 63 1.34 3.28 5.03
CA VAL A 63 0.04 3.94 4.80
C VAL A 63 -1.05 3.30 5.67
N PHE A 64 -1.05 1.98 5.78
CA PHE A 64 -2.00 1.26 6.64
C PHE A 64 -1.82 1.61 8.13
N GLU A 65 -0.58 1.57 8.64
CA GLU A 65 -0.25 1.98 10.01
C GLU A 65 -0.68 3.43 10.29
N ALA A 66 -0.32 4.37 9.41
CA ALA A 66 -0.67 5.78 9.57
C ALA A 66 -2.18 6.00 9.58
N THR A 67 -2.94 5.21 8.82
CA THR A 67 -4.41 5.32 8.81
C THR A 67 -5.00 4.81 10.13
N GLN A 68 -4.47 3.72 10.69
CA GLN A 68 -4.90 3.23 12.00
C GLN A 68 -4.58 4.23 13.12
N GLU A 69 -3.37 4.80 13.12
CA GLU A 69 -2.95 5.82 14.08
C GLU A 69 -3.84 7.07 14.01
N ASN A 70 -4.15 7.56 12.81
CA ASN A 70 -5.06 8.68 12.63
C ASN A 70 -6.48 8.35 13.13
N THR A 71 -6.98 7.15 12.85
CA THR A 71 -8.30 6.73 13.33
C THR A 71 -8.34 6.71 14.86
N LYS A 72 -7.29 6.17 15.51
CA LYS A 72 -7.17 6.17 16.96
C LYS A 72 -7.15 7.59 17.54
N ARG A 73 -6.33 8.49 16.98
CA ARG A 73 -6.28 9.90 17.41
C ARG A 73 -7.61 10.62 17.28
N LEU A 74 -8.36 10.33 16.22
CA LEU A 74 -9.70 10.88 16.05
C LEU A 74 -10.65 10.37 17.14
N LEU A 75 -10.65 9.06 17.42
CA LEU A 75 -11.45 8.48 18.50
C LEU A 75 -11.08 9.08 19.87
N ASP A 76 -9.79 9.24 20.15
CA ASP A 76 -9.29 9.83 21.40
C ASP A 76 -9.68 11.32 21.54
N MET A 77 -9.86 12.07 20.44
CA MET A 77 -10.34 13.46 20.47
C MET A 77 -11.85 13.58 20.72
N PHE A 78 -12.62 12.53 20.46
CA PHE A 78 -14.08 12.50 20.68
C PHE A 78 -14.48 11.86 22.02
N ALA A 79 -13.53 11.31 22.78
CA ALA A 79 -13.72 10.69 24.10
C ALA A 79 -13.49 11.70 25.24
#